data_AF-A0A0J7ZIT4-F1
#
_entry.id   AF-A0A0J7ZIT4-F1
#
_cell.length_a   1.000
_cell.length_b   1.000
_cell.length_c   1.000
_cell.angle_alpha   90.00
_cell.angle_beta   90.00
_cell.angle_gamma   90.00
#
_symmetry.space_group_name_H-M   'P 1'
#
loop_
_entity.id
_entity.type
_entity.pdbx_description
1 polymer ?
#
loop_
_entity_poly.entity_id
_entity_poly.type
_entity_poly.pdbx_seq_one_letter_code
_entity_poly.pdbx_strand_id
1 'polypeptide(L)' 'MRATVGDQLVQHGRVVGQHDKVGEIVEVMGQEGNPPYRVRFEDGHEGLCSPGPDTEIRHRDTIK' A
#
# COMPACT_ATOMS: atom_id res chain seq x y z
N MET A 1 5.37 10.46 -0.29
CA MET A 1 5.29 8.98 -0.34
C MET A 1 5.33 8.56 -1.79
N ARG A 2 6.17 7.60 -2.16
CA ARG A 2 6.26 7.06 -3.54
C ARG A 2 6.23 5.54 -3.49
N ALA A 3 5.62 4.91 -4.48
CA ALA A 3 5.53 3.46 -4.59
C ALA A 3 5.67 2.99 -6.04
N THR A 4 5.96 1.71 -6.19
CA THR A 4 5.99 0.96 -7.44
C THR A 4 5.05 -0.24 -7.36
N VAL A 5 4.64 -0.76 -8.52
CA VAL A 5 3.84 -1.98 -8.58
C VAL A 5 4.62 -3.14 -7.98
N GLY A 6 3.97 -3.90 -7.10
CA GLY A 6 4.56 -5.00 -6.32
C GLY A 6 5.03 -4.60 -4.92
N ASP A 7 5.05 -3.30 -4.57
CA ASP A 7 5.30 -2.85 -3.21
C ASP A 7 4.10 -3.16 -2.30
N GLN A 8 4.34 -3.30 -0.99
CA GLN A 8 3.25 -3.45 -0.02
C GLN A 8 2.89 -2.11 0.61
N LEU A 9 1.60 -1.80 0.62
CA LEU A 9 1.02 -0.72 1.40
C LEU A 9 0.56 -1.27 2.76
N VAL A 10 1.04 -0.67 3.84
CA VAL A 10 0.68 -1.01 5.22
C VAL A 10 0.02 0.19 5.85
N GLN A 11 -1.25 0.06 6.23
CA GLN A 11 -1.96 1.07 7.00
C GLN A 11 -2.04 0.62 8.45
N HIS A 12 -1.39 1.37 9.34
CA HIS A 12 -1.33 1.02 10.76
C HIS A 12 -2.66 1.31 11.46
N GLY A 13 -3.10 0.35 12.28
CA GLY A 13 -4.26 0.54 13.14
C GLY A 13 -4.01 1.61 14.20
N ARG A 14 -4.92 2.57 14.37
CA ARG A 14 -4.76 3.66 15.36
C ARG A 14 -5.21 3.29 16.78
N VAL A 15 -5.87 2.15 16.96
CA VAL A 15 -6.44 1.69 18.23
C VAL A 15 -6.02 0.27 18.54
N VAL A 16 -5.87 -0.04 19.84
CA VAL A 16 -5.50 -1.38 20.32
C VAL A 16 -6.53 -2.41 19.83
N GLY A 17 -6.02 -3.51 19.25
CA GLY A 17 -6.84 -4.59 18.69
C GLY A 17 -7.23 -4.40 17.22
N GLN A 18 -6.91 -3.27 16.60
CA GLN A 18 -7.05 -3.12 15.15
C GLN A 18 -5.79 -3.64 14.46
N HIS A 19 -5.95 -4.69 13.64
CA HIS A 19 -4.88 -5.22 12.83
C HIS A 19 -4.50 -4.23 11.72
N ASP A 20 -3.21 -4.21 11.38
CA ASP A 20 -2.72 -3.47 10.22
C ASP A 20 -3.41 -3.97 8.95
N LYS A 21 -3.80 -3.05 8.08
CA LYS A 21 -4.30 -3.40 6.76
C LYS A 21 -3.13 -3.42 5.79
N VAL A 22 -2.79 -4.61 5.33
CA VAL A 22 -1.70 -4.84 4.38
C VAL A 22 -2.29 -5.21 3.02
N GLY A 23 -1.77 -4.60 1.96
CA GLY A 23 -2.12 -4.98 0.60
C GLY A 23 -1.00 -4.70 -0.38
N GLU A 24 -0.96 -5.43 -1.48
CA GLU A 24 0.01 -5.26 -2.55
C GLU A 24 -0.47 -4.15 -3.52
N ILE A 25 0.41 -3.24 -3.88
CA ILE A 25 0.14 -2.22 -4.90
C ILE A 25 0.20 -2.89 -6.26
N VAL A 26 -0.95 -3.06 -6.89
CA VAL A 26 -1.07 -3.66 -8.23
C VAL A 26 -1.03 -2.63 -9.35
N GLU A 27 -1.27 -1.35 -9.04
CA GLU A 27 -1.22 -0.25 -10.00
C GLU A 27 -0.87 1.07 -9.30
N VAL A 28 0.01 1.87 -9.92
CA VAL A 28 0.31 3.23 -9.47
C VAL A 28 -0.21 4.22 -10.50
N MET A 29 -1.24 4.98 -10.13
CA MET A 29 -1.96 5.87 -11.07
C MET A 29 -1.46 7.32 -11.01
N GLY A 30 -0.82 7.73 -9.90
CA GLY A 30 -0.22 9.04 -9.81
C GLY A 30 1.14 9.10 -10.54
N GLN A 31 1.47 10.29 -11.03
CA GLN A 31 2.72 10.53 -11.74
C GLN A 31 3.93 10.30 -10.82
N GLU A 32 5.04 9.79 -11.36
CA GLU A 32 6.30 9.58 -10.62
C GLU A 32 6.17 8.74 -9.33
N GLY A 33 5.24 7.79 -9.31
CA GLY A 33 5.03 6.93 -8.15
C GLY A 33 4.14 7.54 -7.06
N ASN A 34 3.52 8.70 -7.31
CA ASN A 34 2.61 9.34 -6.36
C ASN A 34 1.25 8.63 -6.30
N PRO A 35 0.47 8.82 -5.22
CA PRO A 35 -0.92 8.36 -5.15
C PRO A 35 -1.80 8.99 -6.23
N PRO A 36 -2.95 8.39 -6.57
CA PRO A 36 -3.55 7.22 -5.91
C PRO A 36 -2.94 5.88 -6.36
N TYR A 37 -3.10 4.86 -5.52
CA TYR A 37 -2.65 3.48 -5.75
C TYR A 37 -3.84 2.54 -5.83
N ARG A 38 -3.80 1.53 -6.70
CA ARG A 38 -4.72 0.39 -6.62
C ARG A 38 -4.01 -0.69 -5.82
N VAL A 39 -4.67 -1.13 -4.77
CA VAL A 39 -4.14 -2.08 -3.79
C VAL A 39 -5.03 -3.31 -3.78
N ARG A 40 -4.41 -4.50 -3.83
CA ARG A 40 -5.06 -5.77 -3.60
C ARG A 40 -4.77 -6.24 -2.18
N PHE A 41 -5.83 -6.43 -1.40
CA PHE A 41 -5.74 -6.93 -0.03
C PHE A 41 -5.72 -8.47 -0.01
N GLU A 42 -5.32 -9.05 1.12
CA GLU A 42 -5.19 -10.51 1.28
C GLU A 42 -6.53 -11.27 1.15
N ASP A 43 -7.66 -10.58 1.37
CA ASP A 43 -9.01 -11.10 1.15
C ASP A 43 -9.39 -11.18 -0.35
N GLY A 44 -8.50 -10.76 -1.25
CA GLY A 44 -8.70 -10.72 -2.69
C GLY A 44 -9.45 -9.49 -3.20
N HIS A 45 -9.89 -8.60 -2.31
CA HIS A 45 -10.53 -7.35 -2.72
C HIS A 45 -9.50 -6.33 -3.20
N GLU A 46 -9.88 -5.58 -4.24
CA GLU A 46 -9.07 -4.48 -4.78
C GLU A 46 -9.73 -3.14 -4.45
N GLY A 47 -8.92 -2.17 -4.02
CA GLY A 47 -9.36 -0.84 -3.64
C GLY A 47 -8.44 0.26 -4.13
N LEU A 48 -9.01 1.44 -4.35
CA LEU A 48 -8.25 2.67 -4.56
C LEU A 48 -7.81 3.22 -3.21
N CYS A 49 -6.52 3.45 -3.04
CA CYS A 49 -5.94 3.94 -1.82
C CYS A 49 -5.19 5.25 -2.06
N SER A 50 -5.56 6.28 -1.30
CA SER A 50 -4.80 7.51 -1.14
C SER A 50 -4.22 7.49 0.27
N PRO A 51 -2.93 7.14 0.43
CA PRO A 51 -2.32 6.91 1.73
C PRO A 51 -2.30 8.18 2.58
N GLY A 52 -2.55 8.02 3.88
CA GLY A 52 -2.47 9.07 4.88
C GLY A 52 -1.14 9.05 5.63
N PRO A 53 -0.98 9.86 6.69
CA PRO A 53 0.25 9.93 7.47
C PRO A 53 0.61 8.62 8.19
N ASP A 54 -0.37 7.76 8.53
CA ASP A 54 -0.15 6.46 9.19
C ASP A 54 0.00 5.30 8.19
N THR A 55 0.36 5.62 6.95
CA THR A 55 0.62 4.61 5.92
C THR A 55 2.12 4.47 5.72
N GLU A 56 2.56 3.23 5.54
CA GLU A 56 3.93 2.87 5.21
C GLU A 56 3.92 2.14 3.86
N ILE A 57 4.92 2.42 3.02
CA ILE A 57 5.19 1.65 1.81
C ILE A 57 6.42 0.79 2.09
N ARG A 58 6.26 -0.53 2.01
CA ARG A 58 7.36 -1.49 2.08
C ARG A 58 7.74 -1.87 0.67
N HIS A 59 8.91 -1.41 0.24
CA HIS A 59 9.43 -1.77 -1.06
C HIS A 59 9.79 -3.25 -1.09
N ARG A 60 9.43 -3.94 -2.17
CA ARG A 60 9.83 -5.33 -2.34
C ARG A 60 11.35 -5.37 -2.47
N ASP A 61 12.01 -6.13 -1.60
CA ASP A 61 13.46 -6.33 -1.68
C ASP A 61 13.77 -7.11 -2.97
N THR A 62 14.25 -6.41 -3.99
CA THR A 62 14.82 -7.05 -5.17
C THR A 62 16.17 -7.63 -4.79
N ILE A 63 16.15 -8.87 -4.31
CA ILE A 63 17.36 -9.70 -4.22
C ILE A 63 17.91 -9.80 -5.65
N LYS A 64 19.07 -9.17 -5.89
CA LYS A 64 19.81 -9.21 -7.14
C LYS A 64 20.45 -10.57 -7.38
#